data_AF-A0A9X9MAJ4-F1
#
_entry.id   AF-A0A9X9MAJ4-F1
#
_cell.length_a   1.000
_cell.length_b   1.000
_cell.length_c   1.000
_cell.angle_alpha   90.00
_cell.angle_beta   90.00
_cell.angle_gamma   90.00
#
_symmetry.space_group_name_H-M   'P 1'
#
loop_
_entity.id
_entity.type
_entity.pdbx_description
1 polymer ?
#
loop_
_entity_poly.entity_id
_entity_poly.type
_entity_poly.pdbx_seq_one_letter_code
_entity_poly.pdbx_strand_id
1 'polypeptide(L)'
;MRWLAVRLDLISIALITTTGLMIVLMHGQIPPAYSGLAISYAVQLTGLFQFTVRLASETEARFTSVERINHYIKTLSLEAPARIKNKAPSPDWPQEGEVSFENAEMRYQENLPLVLKKVSFTIKPKEKIGIV
;
A
#
# COMPACT_ATOMS: atom_id res chain seq x y z
N MET A 1 0.10 -17.82 -10.91
CA MET A 1 -0.76 -18.85 -10.29
C MET A 1 -0.61 -20.24 -10.91
N ARG A 2 -0.81 -20.45 -12.22
CA ARG A 2 -0.74 -21.79 -12.85
C ARG A 2 0.59 -22.53 -12.64
N TRP A 3 1.73 -21.84 -12.72
CA TRP A 3 3.04 -22.45 -12.48
C TRP A 3 3.26 -22.88 -11.03
N LEU A 4 2.81 -22.06 -10.07
CA LEU A 4 2.88 -22.36 -8.64
C LEU A 4 1.98 -23.55 -8.30
N ALA A 5 0.77 -23.60 -8.87
CA ALA A 5 -0.15 -24.72 -8.69
C ALA A 5 0.49 -26.04 -9.14
N VAL A 6 1.09 -26.09 -10.33
CA VAL A 6 1.79 -27.30 -10.83
C VAL A 6 2.90 -27.76 -9.89
N ARG A 7 3.69 -26.84 -9.31
CA ARG A 7 4.72 -27.20 -8.32
C ARG A 7 4.13 -27.75 -7.02
N LEU A 8 3.03 -27.16 -6.55
CA LEU A 8 2.33 -27.64 -5.36
C LEU A 8 1.68 -29.00 -5.58
N ASP A 9 1.12 -29.24 -6.77
CA ASP A 9 0.59 -30.55 -7.18
C ASP A 9 1.69 -31.62 -7.16
N LEU A 10 2.88 -31.33 -7.68
CA LEU A 10 4.01 -32.27 -7.65
C LEU A 10 4.44 -32.67 -6.23
N ILE A 11 4.51 -31.70 -5.31
CA ILE A 11 4.83 -31.96 -3.89
C ILE A 11 3.75 -32.83 -3.25
N SER A 12 2.49 -32.54 -3.57
CA SER A 12 1.34 -33.26 -3.04
C SER A 12 1.29 -34.71 -3.51
N ILE A 13 1.55 -34.94 -4.80
CA ILE A 13 1.67 -36.27 -5.39
C ILE A 13 2.82 -37.02 -4.71
N ALA A 14 4.00 -36.40 -4.57
CA ALA A 14 5.14 -37.04 -3.91
C ALA A 14 4.82 -37.45 -2.46
N LEU A 15 4.08 -36.62 -1.72
CA LEU A 15 3.69 -36.89 -0.33
C LEU A 15 2.68 -38.03 -0.23
N ILE A 16 1.68 -38.07 -1.10
CA ILE A 16 0.69 -39.15 -1.18
C ILE A 16 1.37 -40.46 -1.61
N THR A 17 2.25 -40.42 -2.62
CA THR A 17 3.00 -41.60 -3.08
C THR A 17 3.92 -42.14 -1.97
N THR A 18 4.61 -41.27 -1.24
CA THR A 18 5.47 -41.69 -0.11
C THR A 18 4.65 -42.31 1.02
N THR A 19 3.51 -41.71 1.35
CA THR A 19 2.57 -42.25 2.36
C THR A 19 2.04 -43.62 1.93
N GLY A 20 1.64 -43.76 0.67
CA GLY A 20 1.18 -45.03 0.10
C GLY A 20 2.26 -46.11 0.10
N LEU A 21 3.49 -45.77 -0.30
CA LEU A 21 4.64 -46.68 -0.25
C LEU A 21 4.93 -47.16 1.17
N MET A 22 4.92 -46.27 2.16
CA MET A 22 5.15 -46.64 3.57
C MET A 22 4.07 -47.60 4.09
N ILE A 23 2.80 -47.38 3.71
CA ILE A 23 1.70 -48.27 4.09
C ILE A 23 1.87 -49.67 3.50
N VAL A 24 2.33 -49.77 2.25
CA VAL A 24 2.61 -51.06 1.59
C VAL A 24 3.81 -51.76 2.22
N LEU A 25 4.90 -51.04 2.52
CA LEU A 25 6.09 -51.62 3.13
C LEU A 25 5.84 -52.13 4.55
N MET A 26 4.99 -51.45 5.31
CA MET A 26 4.63 -51.82 6.69
C MET A 26 3.39 -52.74 6.76
N HIS A 27 3.06 -53.41 5.65
CA HIS A 27 1.93 -54.32 5.57
C HIS A 27 2.02 -55.42 6.64
N GLY A 28 0.98 -55.55 7.47
CA GLY A 28 0.91 -56.51 8.58
C GLY A 28 1.53 -56.02 9.90
N GLN A 29 2.23 -54.88 9.93
CA GLN A 29 2.76 -54.27 11.16
C GLN A 29 1.81 -53.22 11.76
N ILE A 30 0.99 -52.58 10.93
CA ILE A 30 0.09 -51.49 11.34
C ILE A 30 -1.38 -51.94 11.15
N PRO A 31 -2.28 -51.67 12.12
CA PRO A 31 -3.71 -51.91 11.95
C PRO A 31 -4.28 -51.16 10.73
N PRO A 32 -5.17 -51.79 9.93
CA PRO A 32 -5.74 -51.17 8.72
C PRO A 32 -6.41 -49.82 8.96
N ALA A 33 -7.00 -49.62 10.14
CA ALA A 33 -7.63 -48.36 10.53
C ALA A 33 -6.65 -47.17 10.50
N TYR A 34 -5.43 -47.34 11.01
CA TYR A 34 -4.42 -46.27 11.01
C TYR A 34 -3.88 -45.99 9.60
N SER A 35 -3.79 -47.00 8.74
CA SER A 35 -3.37 -46.82 7.35
C SER A 35 -4.39 -45.99 6.55
N GLY A 36 -5.69 -46.25 6.76
CA GLY A 36 -6.77 -45.46 6.16
C GLY A 36 -6.79 -44.01 6.65
N LEU A 37 -6.56 -43.80 7.94
CA LEU A 37 -6.42 -42.45 8.53
C LEU A 37 -5.21 -41.70 7.95
N ALA A 38 -4.06 -42.36 7.81
CA ALA A 38 -2.84 -41.74 7.29
C ALA A 38 -3.01 -41.22 5.85
N ILE A 39 -3.58 -42.03 4.95
CA ILE A 39 -3.89 -41.59 3.58
C ILE A 39 -4.94 -40.47 3.59
N SER A 40 -6.00 -40.60 4.40
CA SER A 40 -7.06 -39.58 4.48
C SER A 40 -6.51 -38.23 4.95
N TYR A 41 -5.56 -38.23 5.88
CA TYR A 41 -4.89 -37.01 6.32
C TYR A 41 -3.87 -36.48 5.30
N ALA A 42 -3.13 -37.35 4.61
CA ALA A 42 -2.22 -36.92 3.54
C ALA A 42 -2.96 -36.17 2.41
N VAL A 43 -4.14 -36.67 2.01
CA VAL A 43 -4.98 -36.03 1.00
C VAL A 43 -5.58 -34.71 1.51
N GLN A 44 -6.07 -34.66 2.76
CA GLN A 44 -6.61 -33.42 3.34
C GLN A 44 -5.54 -32.33 3.47
N LEU A 45 -4.35 -32.70 3.97
CA LEU A 45 -3.24 -31.78 4.16
C LEU A 45 -2.77 -31.16 2.84
N THR A 46 -2.76 -31.96 1.77
CA THR A 46 -2.49 -31.51 0.40
C THR A 46 -3.42 -30.37 -0.02
N GLY A 47 -4.74 -30.54 0.12
CA GLY A 47 -5.71 -29.53 -0.28
C GLY A 47 -5.58 -28.23 0.53
N LEU A 48 -5.38 -28.37 1.85
CA LEU A 48 -5.17 -27.22 2.73
C LEU A 48 -3.90 -26.45 2.35
N PHE A 49 -2.79 -27.15 2.09
CA PHE A 49 -1.52 -26.51 1.74
C PHE A 49 -1.62 -25.69 0.45
N GLN A 50 -2.28 -26.22 -0.58
CA GLN A 50 -2.52 -25.49 -1.84
C GLN A 50 -3.34 -24.22 -1.63
N PHE A 51 -4.38 -24.31 -0.81
CA PHE A 51 -5.22 -23.17 -0.47
C PHE A 51 -4.43 -22.12 0.32
N THR A 52 -3.68 -22.53 1.35
CA THR A 52 -2.88 -21.63 2.18
C THR A 52 -1.82 -20.88 1.37
N VAL A 53 -1.09 -21.55 0.48
CA VAL A 53 -0.07 -20.89 -0.35
C VAL A 53 -0.71 -19.88 -1.30
N ARG A 54 -1.87 -20.21 -1.88
CA ARG A 54 -2.62 -19.26 -2.71
C ARG A 54 -3.05 -18.04 -1.90
N LEU A 55 -3.59 -18.26 -0.71
CA LEU A 55 -4.05 -17.19 0.17
C LEU A 55 -2.89 -16.28 0.63
N ALA A 56 -1.73 -16.86 0.91
CA ALA A 56 -0.52 -16.12 1.25
C ALA A 56 -0.08 -15.23 0.08
N SER A 57 -0.03 -15.77 -1.14
CA SER A 57 0.33 -15.01 -2.34
C SER A 57 -0.67 -13.88 -2.65
N GLU A 58 -1.96 -14.13 -2.46
CA GLU A 58 -2.99 -13.09 -2.63
C GLU A 58 -2.86 -12.00 -1.56
N THR A 59 -2.60 -12.39 -0.32
CA THR A 59 -2.34 -11.44 0.77
C THR A 59 -1.12 -10.56 0.45
N GLU A 60 -0.01 -11.16 0.03
CA GLU A 60 1.19 -10.42 -0.36
C GLU A 60 0.90 -9.39 -1.47
N ALA A 61 0.16 -9.80 -2.50
CA ALA A 61 -0.26 -8.89 -3.58
C ALA A 61 -1.14 -7.73 -3.07
N ARG A 62 -2.00 -7.97 -2.07
CA ARG A 62 -2.81 -6.91 -1.45
C ARG A 62 -1.95 -5.95 -0.62
N PHE A 63 -0.89 -6.43 0.02
CA PHE A 63 0.01 -5.61 0.83
C PHE A 63 0.80 -4.57 0.02
N THR A 64 1.00 -4.77 -1.28
CA THR A 64 1.57 -3.72 -2.16
C THR A 64 0.78 -2.40 -2.10
N SER A 65 -0.54 -2.46 -1.89
CA SER A 65 -1.35 -1.25 -1.73
C SER A 65 -1.07 -0.54 -0.40
N VAL A 66 -0.85 -1.30 0.67
CA VAL A 66 -0.49 -0.78 1.99
C VAL A 66 0.89 -0.14 1.95
N GLU A 67 1.85 -0.78 1.27
CA GLU A 67 3.19 -0.23 1.06
C GLU A 67 3.14 1.13 0.36
N ARG A 68 2.34 1.25 -0.71
CA ARG A 68 2.16 2.52 -1.44
C ARG A 68 1.56 3.62 -0.56
N ILE A 69 0.55 3.31 0.24
CA ILE A 69 -0.05 4.28 1.18
C ILE A 69 0.99 4.74 2.20
N ASN A 70 1.73 3.80 2.79
CA ASN A 70 2.78 4.10 3.75
C ASN A 70 3.93 4.91 3.11
N HIS A 71 4.26 4.64 1.85
CA HIS A 71 5.23 5.42 1.08
C HIS A 71 4.79 6.88 0.94
N TYR A 72 3.51 7.13 0.59
CA TYR A 72 2.99 8.50 0.52
C TYR A 72 3.02 9.22 1.87
N ILE A 73 2.68 8.52 2.95
CA ILE A 73 2.71 9.12 4.30
C ILE A 73 4.13 9.51 4.73
N LYS A 74 5.13 8.69 4.40
CA LYS A 74 6.50 8.88 4.90
C LYS A 74 7.39 9.73 3.99
N THR A 75 7.14 9.72 2.68
CA THR A 75 8.08 10.27 1.69
C THR A 75 7.63 11.60 1.11
N LEU A 76 6.32 11.84 1.00
CA LEU A 76 5.84 13.13 0.49
C LEU A 76 6.05 14.22 1.54
N SER A 77 6.55 15.37 1.08
CA SER A 77 6.55 16.61 1.86
C SER A 77 5.12 17.04 2.13
N LEU A 78 4.77 17.26 3.40
CA LEU A 78 3.47 17.81 3.75
C LEU A 78 3.44 19.31 3.43
N GLU A 79 2.28 19.77 2.97
CA GLU A 79 1.96 21.19 2.93
C GLU A 79 1.88 21.78 4.35
N ALA A 80 1.89 23.12 4.43
CA ALA A 80 1.73 23.80 5.71
C ALA A 80 0.41 23.38 6.39
N PRO A 81 0.38 23.27 7.73
CA PRO A 81 -0.84 22.91 8.45
C PRO A 81 -1.99 23.88 8.14
N ALA A 82 -3.18 23.33 7.87
CA ALA A 82 -4.37 24.13 7.54
C ALA A 82 -4.74 25.14 8.64
N ARG A 83 -4.43 24.83 9.90
CA ARG A 83 -4.58 25.76 11.04
C ARG A 83 -3.36 25.70 11.92
N ILE A 84 -2.76 26.87 12.13
CA ILE A 84 -1.66 27.04 13.08
C ILE A 84 -2.27 27.57 14.38
N LYS A 85 -2.03 26.84 15.49
CA LYS A 85 -2.51 27.26 16.81
C LYS A 85 -2.05 28.69 17.12
N ASN A 86 -2.96 29.51 17.65
CA ASN A 86 -2.71 30.91 18.03
C ASN A 86 -2.31 31.85 16.88
N LYS A 87 -2.49 31.45 15.60
CA LYS A 87 -2.27 32.31 14.43
C LYS A 87 -3.53 32.49 13.58
N ALA A 88 -4.70 32.12 14.10
CA ALA A 88 -5.95 32.43 13.43
C ALA A 88 -6.16 33.95 13.46
N PRO A 89 -6.52 34.58 12.34
CA PRO A 89 -6.85 36.00 12.34
C PRO A 89 -8.14 36.24 13.17
N SER A 90 -8.38 37.51 13.51
CA SER A 90 -9.63 37.93 14.18
C SER A 90 -10.86 37.49 13.37
N PRO A 91 -12.01 37.19 13.99
CA PRO A 91 -13.27 36.91 13.28
C PRO A 91 -13.66 38.01 12.28
N ASP A 92 -13.25 39.25 12.52
CA ASP A 92 -13.53 40.41 11.67
C ASP A 92 -12.52 40.58 10.53
N TRP A 93 -11.58 39.63 10.35
CA TRP A 93 -10.62 39.67 9.24
C TRP A 93 -11.23 39.10 7.95
N PRO A 94 -10.94 39.72 6.78
CA PRO A 94 -10.25 40.99 6.60
C PRO A 94 -11.20 42.19 6.77
N GLN A 95 -10.75 43.26 7.44
CA GLN A 95 -11.58 44.46 7.67
C GLN A 95 -11.67 45.38 6.44
N GLU A 96 -10.53 45.77 5.87
CA GLU A 96 -10.48 46.73 4.75
C GLU A 96 -10.11 46.08 3.40
N GLY A 97 -9.51 44.89 3.43
CA GLY A 97 -9.16 44.15 2.22
C GLY A 97 -8.00 44.74 1.40
N GLU A 98 -7.14 45.55 2.03
CA GLU A 98 -5.87 45.99 1.42
C GLU A 98 -4.97 44.78 1.13
N VAL A 99 -4.33 44.77 -0.05
CA VAL A 99 -3.40 43.72 -0.45
C VAL A 99 -2.08 44.36 -0.85
N SER A 100 -1.00 44.03 -0.13
CA SER A 100 0.35 44.49 -0.43
C SER A 100 1.24 43.31 -0.79
N PHE A 101 1.93 43.42 -1.93
CA PHE A 101 3.01 42.53 -2.32
C PHE A 101 4.32 43.30 -2.20
N GLU A 102 5.28 42.74 -1.46
CA GLU A 102 6.60 43.33 -1.27
C GLU A 102 7.67 42.35 -1.75
N ASN A 103 8.35 42.70 -2.84
CA ASN A 103 9.41 41.89 -3.46
C ASN A 103 9.00 40.44 -3.69
N ALA A 104 7.76 40.22 -4.13
CA ALA A 104 7.21 38.89 -4.30
C ALA A 104 7.91 38.12 -5.42
N GLU A 105 8.30 36.89 -5.12
CA GLU A 105 8.99 35.98 -6.02
C GLU A 105 8.26 34.63 -6.05
N MET A 106 8.17 34.01 -7.23
CA MET A 106 7.48 32.73 -7.39
C MET A 106 8.20 31.86 -8.44
N ARG A 107 8.29 30.57 -8.16
CA ARG A 107 8.73 29.51 -9.08
C ARG A 107 7.81 28.30 -8.93
N TYR A 108 7.63 27.55 -10.01
CA TYR A 108 6.79 26.34 -10.00
C TYR A 108 7.49 25.13 -9.38
N GLN A 109 8.81 25.03 -9.51
CA GLN A 109 9.62 23.97 -8.90
C GLN A 109 10.93 24.57 -8.41
N GLU A 110 11.56 23.93 -7.42
CA GLU A 110 12.78 24.45 -6.79
C GLU A 110 13.92 24.68 -7.78
N ASN A 111 14.05 23.80 -8.78
CA ASN A 111 15.14 23.85 -9.77
C ASN A 111 14.82 24.69 -11.02
N LEU A 112 13.65 25.33 -11.09
CA LEU A 112 13.26 26.18 -12.21
C LEU A 112 13.58 27.65 -11.92
N PRO A 113 13.82 28.46 -12.97
CA PRO A 113 14.00 29.89 -12.80
C PRO A 113 12.72 30.54 -12.26
N LEU A 114 12.89 31.70 -11.60
CA LEU A 114 11.79 32.52 -11.11
C LEU A 114 10.92 33.02 -12.27
N VAL A 115 9.60 32.86 -12.11
CA VAL A 115 8.58 33.36 -13.04
C VAL A 115 8.13 34.75 -12.62
N LEU A 116 7.81 34.96 -11.34
CA LEU A 116 7.65 36.29 -10.76
C LEU A 116 8.97 36.73 -10.15
N LYS A 117 9.44 37.92 -10.52
CA LYS A 117 10.75 38.45 -10.15
C LYS A 117 10.57 39.79 -9.42
N LYS A 118 10.63 39.75 -8.09
CA LYS A 118 10.61 40.92 -7.20
C LYS A 118 9.48 41.91 -7.53
N VAL A 119 8.27 41.39 -7.67
CA VAL A 119 7.10 42.20 -7.97
C VAL A 119 6.61 42.87 -6.68
N SER A 120 6.49 44.19 -6.71
CA SER A 120 6.02 45.00 -5.58
C SER A 120 4.89 45.92 -6.01
N PHE A 121 3.73 45.82 -5.36
CA PHE A 121 2.59 46.72 -5.58
C PHE A 121 1.63 46.64 -4.40
N THR A 122 0.80 47.67 -4.26
CA THR A 122 -0.24 47.76 -3.22
C THR A 122 -1.57 48.07 -3.87
N ILE A 123 -2.58 47.25 -3.55
CA ILE A 123 -3.98 47.43 -3.97
C ILE A 123 -4.75 47.97 -2.78
N LYS A 124 -5.35 49.15 -2.94
CA LYS A 124 -6.09 49.81 -1.87
C LYS A 124 -7.47 49.17 -1.66
N PRO A 125 -8.06 49.34 -0.46
CA PRO A 125 -9.44 48.94 -0.19
C PRO A 125 -10.42 49.41 -1.28
N LYS A 126 -11.27 48.51 -1.76
CA LYS A 126 -12.33 48.77 -2.76
C LYS A 126 -11.84 49.18 -4.15
N GLU A 127 -10.55 49.01 -4.46
CA GLU A 127 -9.98 49.28 -5.77
C GLU A 127 -10.28 48.13 -6.76
N LYS A 128 -10.54 48.45 -8.04
CA LYS A 128 -10.76 47.48 -9.11
C LYS A 128 -9.55 47.45 -10.03
N ILE A 129 -8.88 46.30 -10.10
CA ILE A 129 -7.65 46.11 -10.90
C ILE A 129 -7.94 45.18 -12.07
N GLY A 130 -7.44 45.54 -13.26
CA GLY A 130 -7.38 44.66 -14.42
C GLY A 130 -5.97 44.09 -14.57
N ILE A 131 -5.88 42.78 -14.76
CA ILE A 131 -4.63 42.10 -15.12
C ILE A 131 -4.72 41.82 -16.63
N VAL A 132 -3.76 42.32 -17.41
CA VAL A 132 -3.68 42.16 -18.87
C VAL A 132 -2.44 41.36 -19.22
#